data_AF-A0A1J5QVM3-F1
#
_entry.id   AF-A0A1J5QVM3-F1
#
_cell.length_a   1.000
_cell.length_b   1.000
_cell.length_c   1.000
_cell.angle_alpha   90.00
_cell.angle_beta   90.00
_cell.angle_gamma   90.00
#
_symmetry.space_group_name_H-M   'P 1'
#
loop_
_entity.id
_entity.type
_entity.pdbx_description
1 polymer ?
#
loop_
_entity_poly.entity_id
_entity_poly.type
_entity_poly.pdbx_seq_one_letter_code
_entity_poly.pdbx_strand_id
1 'polypeptide(L)' 'MLSILGRRLRLAAVSVGSAAALAGCYVVPAAPPGPPPAVLVRPAPAACWHPGWWGPWGRWHPGHWGACR' A
#
# COMPACT_ATOMS: atom_id res chain seq x y z
N MET A 1 -32.80 -22.38 -25.98
CA MET A 1 -33.22 -20.97 -25.77
C MET A 1 -32.97 -20.60 -24.32
N LEU A 2 -31.96 -19.78 -24.03
CA LEU A 2 -31.79 -19.24 -22.68
C LEU A 2 -32.79 -18.09 -22.50
N SER A 3 -33.67 -18.18 -21.50
CA SER A 3 -34.65 -17.12 -21.25
C SER A 3 -33.93 -15.80 -20.96
N ILE A 4 -34.58 -14.68 -21.28
CA ILE A 4 -34.06 -13.32 -21.03
C ILE A 4 -33.62 -13.15 -19.57
N LEU A 5 -34.34 -13.80 -18.64
CA LEU A 5 -34.02 -13.82 -17.21
C LEU A 5 -32.68 -14.52 -16.93
N GLY A 6 -32.42 -15.67 -17.55
CA GLY A 6 -31.15 -16.39 -17.39
C GLY A 6 -29.94 -15.62 -17.93
N ARG A 7 -30.12 -14.83 -19.00
CA ARG A 7 -29.07 -13.95 -19.53
C ARG A 7 -28.78 -12.79 -18.58
N ARG A 8 -29.81 -12.18 -17.99
CA ARG A 8 -29.67 -11.09 -17.00
C ARG A 8 -28.97 -11.54 -15.73
N LEU A 9 -29.32 -12.73 -15.21
CA LEU A 9 -28.68 -13.30 -14.02
C LEU A 9 -27.19 -13.59 -14.24
N ARG A 10 -26.81 -14.09 -15.41
CA ARG A 10 -25.39 -14.31 -15.76
C ARG A 10 -24.62 -13.00 -15.83
N LEU A 11 -25.20 -11.96 -16.44
CA LEU A 11 -24.58 -10.64 -16.51
C LEU A 11 -24.41 -10.02 -15.11
N ALA A 12 -25.42 -10.14 -14.25
CA ALA A 12 -25.35 -9.68 -12.86
C ALA A 12 -24.24 -10.41 -12.08
N ALA A 13 -24.18 -11.74 -12.19
CA ALA A 13 -23.15 -12.55 -11.54
C ALA A 13 -21.73 -12.16 -12.00
N VAL A 14 -21.54 -11.94 -13.31
CA VAL A 14 -20.27 -11.46 -13.85
C VAL A 14 -19.93 -10.10 -13.29
N SER A 15 -20.86 -9.13 -13.30
CA SER A 15 -20.61 -7.77 -12.80
C SER A 15 -20.22 -7.76 -11.31
N VAL A 16 -20.92 -8.54 -10.48
CA VAL A 16 -20.65 -8.64 -9.05
C VAL A 16 -19.28 -9.30 -8.81
N GLY A 17 -18.97 -10.38 -9.54
CA GLY A 17 -17.68 -11.05 -9.45
C GLY A 17 -16.51 -10.13 -9.85
N SER A 18 -16.64 -9.37 -10.95
CA SER A 18 -15.61 -8.42 -11.37
C SER A 18 -15.44 -7.25 -10.38
N ALA A 19 -16.53 -6.75 -9.81
CA ALA A 19 -16.45 -5.69 -8.80
C ALA A 19 -15.74 -6.18 -7.52
N ALA A 20 -16.04 -7.39 -7.07
CA ALA A 20 -15.39 -8.00 -5.90
C ALA A 20 -13.89 -8.27 -6.15
N ALA A 21 -13.53 -8.74 -7.36
CA ALA A 21 -12.13 -8.95 -7.74
C ALA A 21 -11.35 -7.63 -7.75
N LEU A 22 -11.91 -6.57 -8.34
CA LEU A 22 -11.30 -5.23 -8.34
C LEU A 22 -11.19 -4.66 -6.92
N ALA A 23 -12.24 -4.78 -6.11
CA ALA A 23 -12.22 -4.37 -4.71
C ALA A 23 -11.11 -5.10 -3.93
N GLY A 24 -10.90 -6.40 -4.19
CA GLY A 24 -9.79 -7.17 -3.66
C GLY A 24 -8.43 -6.56 -4.02
N CYS A 25 -8.24 -6.12 -5.28
CA CYS A 25 -7.01 -5.46 -5.71
C CYS A 25 -6.79 -4.07 -5.08
N TYR A 26 -7.86 -3.37 -4.70
CA TYR A 26 -7.76 -2.07 -4.00
C TYR A 26 -7.51 -2.22 -2.50
N VAL A 27 -8.03 -3.28 -1.88
CA VAL A 27 -7.92 -3.51 -0.43
C VAL A 27 -6.66 -4.29 -0.07
N VAL A 28 -6.17 -5.15 -0.97
CA VAL A 28 -4.85 -5.78 -0.81
C VAL A 28 -3.81 -4.69 -1.01
N PRO A 29 -3.01 -4.34 0.01
CA PRO A 29 -1.91 -3.41 -0.18
C PRO A 29 -0.94 -4.08 -1.16
N ALA A 30 -0.87 -3.56 -2.38
CA ALA A 30 0.07 -3.99 -3.40
C ALA A 30 1.48 -3.64 -2.94
N ALA A 31 2.03 -4.49 -2.07
CA ALA A 31 3.19 -4.23 -1.22
C ALA A 31 3.01 -3.00 -0.29
N PRO A 32 3.62 -3.00 0.91
CA PRO A 32 3.85 -1.73 1.57
C PRO A 32 4.62 -0.85 0.57
N PRO A 33 4.21 0.40 0.32
CA PRO A 33 4.99 1.30 -0.53
C PRO A 33 6.42 1.25 -0.02
N GLY A 34 7.34 0.83 -0.88
CA GLY A 34 8.76 0.83 -0.56
C GLY A 34 9.14 2.18 0.02
N PRO A 35 10.16 2.24 0.90
CA PRO A 35 10.53 3.49 1.56
C PRO A 35 10.63 4.60 0.50
N PRO A 36 9.89 5.73 0.66
CA PRO A 36 10.00 6.84 -0.27
C PRO A 36 11.48 7.21 -0.37
N PRO A 37 11.98 7.58 -1.58
CA PRO A 37 13.38 7.95 -1.74
C PRO A 37 13.68 9.13 -0.82
N ALA A 38 14.33 8.83 0.31
CA ALA A 38 14.76 9.86 1.25
C ALA A 38 15.95 10.57 0.58
N VAL A 39 15.73 11.82 0.17
CA VAL A 39 16.82 12.69 -0.25
C VAL A 39 17.71 12.89 0.96
N LEU A 40 18.88 12.24 0.96
CA LEU A 40 19.87 12.32 2.03
C LEU A 40 20.59 13.67 1.96
N VAL A 41 19.90 14.77 2.28
CA VAL A 41 20.59 16.03 2.58
C VAL A 41 21.25 15.84 3.95
N ARG A 42 22.59 15.69 3.98
CA ARG A 42 23.35 15.68 5.23
C ARG A 42 23.13 17.03 5.92
N PRO A 43 22.42 17.12 7.05
CA PRO A 43 22.26 18.38 7.77
C PRO A 43 23.59 18.75 8.45
N ALA A 44 23.63 19.94 9.04
CA ALA A 44 24.76 20.54 9.75
C ALA A 44 25.65 19.52 10.49
N PRO A 45 26.98 19.75 10.60
CA PRO A 45 27.98 18.75 11.03
C PRO A 45 27.72 18.04 12.37
N ALA A 46 26.77 18.50 13.19
CA ALA A 46 26.37 17.91 14.46
C ALA A 46 25.20 16.90 14.38
N ALA A 47 24.71 16.55 13.20
CA ALA A 47 23.63 15.57 13.05
C ALA A 47 24.15 14.13 12.88
N CYS A 48 23.50 13.19 13.57
CA CYS A 48 23.75 11.75 13.44
C CYS A 48 22.66 11.12 12.56
N TRP A 49 23.04 10.12 11.76
CA TRP A 49 22.08 9.30 11.01
C TRP A 49 21.41 8.30 11.95
N HIS A 50 20.08 8.34 12.03
CA HIS A 50 19.28 7.36 12.75
C HIS A 50 18.73 6.35 11.73
N PRO A 51 19.09 5.05 11.83
CA PRO A 51 18.60 4.04 10.90
C PRO A 51 17.08 3.88 11.01
N GLY A 52 16.44 3.57 9.88
CA GLY A 52 15.01 3.25 9.86
C GLY A 52 14.72 1.98 10.66
N TRP A 53 13.50 1.88 11.18
CA TRP A 53 13.09 0.77 12.03
C TRP A 53 11.60 0.45 11.85
N TRP A 54 11.21 -0.78 12.23
CA TRP A 54 9.82 -1.21 12.20
C TRP A 54 9.16 -0.98 13.57
N GLY A 55 8.07 -0.20 13.56
CA GLY A 55 7.23 0.09 14.71
C GLY A 55 6.51 -1.15 15.27
N PRO A 56 6.02 -1.09 16.52
CA PRO A 56 5.31 -2.20 17.18
C PRO A 56 4.03 -2.66 16.45
N TRP A 57 3.55 -1.90 15.47
CA TRP A 57 2.34 -2.20 14.68
C TRP A 57 2.65 -2.38 13.18
N GLY A 58 3.89 -2.74 12.84
CA GLY A 58 4.31 -2.92 11.45
C GLY A 58 4.39 -1.61 10.65
N ARG A 59 4.40 -0.45 11.32
CA ARG A 59 4.60 0.85 10.66
C ARG A 59 6.09 1.06 10.40
N TRP A 60 6.48 1.26 9.16
CA TRP A 60 7.86 1.62 8.81
C TRP A 60 8.16 3.06 9.24
N HIS A 61 9.22 3.25 10.02
CA HIS A 61 9.80 4.56 10.33
C HIS A 61 11.04 4.77 9.45
N PRO A 62 11.02 5.72 8.50
CA PRO A 62 12.18 5.98 7.64
C PRO A 62 13.37 6.48 8.45
N GLY A 63 14.57 6.12 7.99
CA GLY A 63 15.81 6.67 8.53
C GLY A 63 15.84 8.18 8.35
N HIS A 64 16.36 8.89 9.35
CA HIS A 64 16.39 10.35 9.35
C HIS A 64 17.67 10.85 10.02
N TRP A 65 18.10 12.04 9.64
CA TRP A 65 19.13 12.74 10.37
C TRP A 65 18.49 13.49 11.56
N GLY A 66 19.15 13.45 12.71
CA GLY A 66 18.68 14.13 13.92
C GLY A 66 19.83 14.51 14.83
N ALA A 67 19.52 15.09 16.00
CA ALA A 67 20.53 15.35 17.02
C ALA A 67 21.20 14.04 17.46
N CYS A 68 22.52 14.08 17.63
CA CYS A 68 23.23 13.03 18.34
C CYS A 68 22.83 13.12 19.83
N ARG A 69 22.36 12.00 20.40
CA ARG A 69 22.14 11.88 21.85
C ARG A 69 23.45 11.57 22.57
#